data_AF-A0A060YXF1-F1
#
_entry.id   AF-A0A060YXF1-F1
#
_cell.length_a   1.000
_cell.length_b   1.000
_cell.length_c   1.000
_cell.angle_alpha   90.00
_cell.angle_beta   90.00
_cell.angle_gamma   90.00
#
_symmetry.space_group_name_H-M   'P 1'
#
loop_
_entity.id
_entity.type
_entity.pdbx_description
1 polymer ?
#
loop_
_entity_poly.entity_id
_entity_poly.type
_entity_poly.pdbx_seq_one_letter_code
_entity_poly.pdbx_strand_id
1 'polypeptide(L)'
;VINHGDYFNTNKIIKNNISTDYFSMRFLTFVDRLLADEYEGKAVSLFLLLYLSLTTVMNDSLQSYLATSNTANVPCTFTLEEYACASLKDFTAEHLVSLLRCNLPGNSSHSKETWKVLLTKLTSVLDQALDMFSNMSKPVIGPAVSQALDVIGEIRVNRLTEDQLRDSDVIRKWFSGRLRAFLSSASGVFLHCLSTKNLSCDSYQQILREFSNQFDQMDQMRQELLVKYFIQPFLTKNSSDSGCVSNSNNSVAWLQKNLGRFSVLVSLSDLLKLNTDFSPLSALEVLSPKQTAELVVLPLPGLPGKDVIINTVFDFLSKSPKERRLPEFLYHLSRLSVVTPVNCTVYQTIFVRLYQAMSALPQEMEPIIWASVYDLTESAPMDCSLVPCPVSSHNATRVCAGVDSSALQQLLDSGISPGRLCDYSIKQYTCSQLKDLKAENLVTLLKCKLSENNTDSKETWKLFFTKSSAVLDQALVLLSNQSEPVIGPALSQVLDVIGEIRVNRLTEDQLRDSDVIRKLFSGRLRPFLPSASGGFLHCLSTKNLSCDSYQAVVKEFGAQFDHMNLEQQQLVLKELVVPFLSRPTSDSGCVSNSNSSVDWLQKNLGRSQFLCPSGTC
;
A
#
# COMPACT_ATOMS: atom_id res chain seq x y z
N VAL A 1 -45.17 -24.52 51.34
CA VAL A 1 -45.98 -24.99 52.47
C VAL A 1 -45.68 -24.12 53.67
N ILE A 2 -46.63 -23.23 54.05
CA ILE A 2 -46.81 -22.56 55.37
C ILE A 2 -45.66 -21.57 55.76
N ASN A 3 -45.84 -20.31 56.22
CA ASN A 3 -46.85 -19.72 57.11
C ASN A 3 -46.94 -18.18 56.94
N HIS A 4 -48.10 -17.62 57.28
CA HIS A 4 -48.31 -16.19 57.57
C HIS A 4 -47.61 -15.78 58.88
N GLY A 5 -46.99 -14.59 58.90
CA GLY A 5 -46.58 -13.91 60.13
C GLY A 5 -45.12 -13.44 60.11
N ASP A 6 -44.89 -12.22 59.64
CA ASP A 6 -44.16 -11.18 60.38
C ASP A 6 -43.89 -9.96 59.49
N TYR A 7 -44.30 -8.80 60.00
CA TYR A 7 -43.97 -7.48 59.47
C TYR A 7 -42.44 -7.32 59.40
N PHE A 8 -41.85 -7.43 58.20
CA PHE A 8 -40.46 -7.02 57.97
C PHE A 8 -40.40 -5.60 57.41
N ASN A 9 -40.02 -4.71 58.30
CA ASN A 9 -39.68 -3.31 58.15
C ASN A 9 -38.83 -3.04 56.88
N THR A 10 -39.43 -2.42 55.86
CA THR A 10 -38.88 -2.20 54.50
C THR A 10 -37.73 -1.19 54.41
N ASN A 11 -37.31 -0.57 55.51
CA ASN A 11 -36.29 0.48 55.51
C ASN A 11 -34.83 0.00 55.59
N LYS A 12 -34.56 -1.33 55.55
CA LYS A 12 -33.19 -1.84 55.80
C LYS A 12 -32.53 -2.64 54.67
N ILE A 13 -33.18 -2.81 53.52
CA ILE A 13 -32.62 -3.56 52.36
C ILE A 13 -32.52 -2.64 51.12
N ILE A 14 -32.03 -1.41 51.29
CA ILE A 14 -31.61 -0.55 50.17
C ILE A 14 -30.23 0.03 50.48
N LYS A 15 -29.29 -0.85 50.82
CA LYS A 15 -27.86 -0.55 50.85
C LYS A 15 -27.16 -1.88 50.63
N ASN A 16 -27.01 -2.30 49.37
CA ASN A 16 -25.83 -3.01 48.88
C ASN A 16 -25.99 -3.32 47.39
N ASN A 17 -24.93 -2.99 46.65
CA ASN A 17 -24.65 -3.25 45.24
C ASN A 17 -25.39 -4.44 44.63
N ILE A 18 -26.25 -4.17 43.64
CA ILE A 18 -26.71 -5.19 42.68
C ILE A 18 -26.37 -4.67 41.28
N SER A 19 -25.53 -5.44 40.58
CA SER A 19 -25.14 -5.23 39.18
C SER A 19 -26.38 -5.27 38.27
N THR A 20 -26.51 -4.25 37.41
CA THR A 20 -27.60 -4.05 36.45
C THR A 20 -27.73 -5.18 35.42
N ASP A 21 -26.64 -5.91 35.13
CA ASP A 21 -26.65 -6.98 34.13
C ASP A 21 -27.32 -8.27 34.63
N TYR A 22 -27.31 -8.52 35.94
CA TYR A 22 -27.93 -9.72 36.53
C TYR A 22 -29.46 -9.59 36.61
N PHE A 23 -29.97 -8.35 36.57
CA PHE A 23 -31.41 -8.09 36.57
C PHE A 23 -32.00 -8.42 35.20
N SER A 24 -31.39 -7.98 34.08
CA SER A 24 -31.99 -8.10 32.74
C SER A 24 -32.27 -9.54 32.30
N MET A 25 -31.42 -10.51 32.64
CA MET A 25 -31.56 -11.88 32.12
C MET A 25 -32.55 -12.74 32.94
N ARG A 26 -32.62 -12.58 34.27
CA ARG A 26 -33.67 -13.20 35.09
C ARG A 26 -35.02 -12.46 35.00
N PHE A 27 -35.01 -11.19 34.60
CA PHE A 27 -36.19 -10.36 34.41
C PHE A 27 -37.05 -10.84 33.24
N LEU A 28 -36.45 -11.20 32.10
CA LEU A 28 -37.19 -11.79 30.97
C LEU A 28 -37.78 -13.17 31.33
N THR A 29 -37.01 -14.03 32.01
CA THR A 29 -37.50 -15.37 32.42
C THR A 29 -38.56 -15.32 33.53
N PHE A 30 -38.59 -14.26 34.33
CA PHE A 30 -39.58 -14.03 35.37
C PHE A 30 -40.86 -13.38 34.80
N VAL A 31 -40.74 -12.51 33.79
CA VAL A 31 -41.86 -11.94 33.05
C VAL A 31 -42.59 -13.02 32.23
N ASP A 32 -41.86 -13.93 31.59
CA ASP A 32 -42.48 -15.07 30.87
C ASP A 32 -43.22 -16.04 31.80
N ARG A 33 -42.78 -16.16 33.07
CA ARG A 33 -43.49 -16.96 34.09
C ARG A 33 -44.67 -16.24 34.72
N LEU A 34 -44.64 -14.91 34.79
CA LEU A 34 -45.75 -14.09 35.31
C LEU A 34 -46.90 -13.91 34.31
N LEU A 35 -46.62 -13.99 33.00
CA LEU A 35 -47.64 -13.99 31.96
C LEU A 35 -48.34 -15.36 31.81
N ALA A 36 -47.78 -16.41 32.42
CA ALA A 36 -48.30 -17.78 32.34
C ALA A 36 -49.24 -18.17 33.49
N ASP A 37 -49.25 -17.44 34.62
CA ASP A 37 -50.11 -17.73 35.77
C ASP A 37 -51.05 -16.57 36.07
N GLU A 38 -52.34 -16.91 36.12
CA GLU A 38 -53.51 -16.05 36.37
C GLU A 38 -53.54 -15.53 37.82
N TYR A 39 -52.55 -14.72 38.23
CA TYR A 39 -52.57 -14.02 39.51
C TYR A 39 -52.94 -12.53 39.34
N GLU A 40 -54.20 -12.26 39.67
CA GLU A 40 -54.93 -11.00 39.60
C GLU A 40 -54.15 -9.76 40.10
N GLY A 41 -54.15 -8.71 39.26
CA GLY A 41 -54.31 -7.27 39.57
C GLY A 41 -53.38 -6.58 40.58
N LYS A 42 -53.11 -7.17 41.74
CA LYS A 42 -52.32 -6.58 42.83
C LYS A 42 -50.83 -6.67 42.57
N ALA A 43 -50.32 -7.72 41.92
CA ALA A 43 -48.90 -7.84 41.58
C ALA A 43 -48.49 -6.80 40.52
N VAL A 44 -49.32 -6.63 39.47
CA VAL A 44 -49.11 -5.63 38.41
C VAL A 44 -49.21 -4.21 38.98
N SER A 45 -50.15 -3.95 39.89
CA SER A 45 -50.30 -2.64 40.54
C SER A 45 -49.13 -2.33 41.48
N LEU A 46 -48.66 -3.30 42.27
CA LEU A 46 -47.48 -3.14 43.13
C LEU A 46 -46.19 -2.96 42.30
N PHE A 47 -46.12 -3.58 41.12
CA PHE A 47 -45.00 -3.47 40.18
C PHE A 47 -44.98 -2.11 39.47
N LEU A 48 -46.14 -1.62 39.01
CA LEU A 48 -46.30 -0.25 38.52
C LEU A 48 -45.99 0.76 39.62
N LEU A 49 -46.44 0.52 40.85
CA LEU A 49 -46.15 1.39 41.99
C LEU A 49 -44.66 1.37 42.35
N LEU A 50 -43.98 0.23 42.36
CA LEU A 50 -42.52 0.16 42.62
C LEU A 50 -41.71 0.78 41.48
N TYR A 51 -42.09 0.55 40.22
CA TYR A 51 -41.45 1.16 39.05
C TYR A 51 -41.69 2.68 39.02
N LEU A 52 -42.91 3.14 39.31
CA LEU A 52 -43.26 4.55 39.48
C LEU A 52 -42.53 5.14 40.69
N SER A 53 -42.41 4.43 41.81
CA SER A 53 -41.73 4.90 43.04
C SER A 53 -40.23 5.04 42.85
N LEU A 54 -39.58 4.08 42.18
CA LEU A 54 -38.15 4.12 41.85
C LEU A 54 -37.86 5.21 40.81
N THR A 55 -38.73 5.38 39.81
CA THR A 55 -38.59 6.47 38.82
C THR A 55 -38.90 7.85 39.42
N THR A 56 -39.81 7.98 40.38
CA THR A 56 -40.06 9.25 41.09
C THR A 56 -38.95 9.59 42.07
N VAL A 57 -38.46 8.62 42.87
CA VAL A 57 -37.41 8.87 43.88
C VAL A 57 -36.05 9.22 43.23
N MET A 58 -35.72 8.65 42.07
CA MET A 58 -34.52 9.04 41.32
C MET A 58 -34.68 10.44 40.67
N ASN A 59 -35.87 10.78 40.17
CA ASN A 59 -36.16 12.10 39.57
C ASN A 59 -36.09 13.25 40.59
N ASP A 60 -36.45 13.03 41.85
CA ASP A 60 -36.42 14.07 42.90
C ASP A 60 -35.01 14.58 43.21
N SER A 61 -34.00 13.71 43.14
CA SER A 61 -32.60 14.08 43.43
C SER A 61 -31.99 14.99 42.37
N LEU A 62 -32.23 14.68 41.09
CA LEU A 62 -31.80 15.49 39.96
C LEU A 62 -32.60 16.80 39.90
N GLN A 63 -33.92 16.77 40.15
CA GLN A 63 -34.74 17.98 40.23
C GLN A 63 -34.27 18.92 41.34
N SER A 64 -33.97 18.39 42.52
CA SER A 64 -33.42 19.16 43.64
C SER A 64 -32.09 19.83 43.29
N TYR A 65 -31.20 19.12 42.60
CA TYR A 65 -29.94 19.69 42.12
C TYR A 65 -30.17 20.81 41.10
N LEU A 66 -31.01 20.57 40.09
CA LEU A 66 -31.31 21.55 39.04
C LEU A 66 -32.01 22.80 39.61
N ALA A 67 -32.79 22.66 40.69
CA ALA A 67 -33.47 23.77 41.36
C ALA A 67 -32.55 24.59 42.28
N THR A 68 -31.42 24.04 42.74
CA THR A 68 -30.52 24.68 43.73
C THR A 68 -29.18 25.12 43.14
N SER A 69 -28.77 24.56 42.00
CA SER A 69 -27.48 24.84 41.37
C SER A 69 -27.55 26.03 40.41
N ASN A 70 -26.66 27.00 40.61
CA ASN A 70 -26.42 28.11 39.67
C ASN A 70 -25.19 27.87 38.77
N THR A 71 -24.74 26.61 38.62
CA THR A 71 -23.52 26.31 37.87
C THR A 71 -23.82 25.96 36.41
N ALA A 72 -22.98 26.44 35.48
CA ALA A 72 -23.02 26.11 34.06
C ALA A 72 -22.77 24.62 33.72
N ASN A 73 -22.38 23.80 34.69
CA ASN A 73 -22.08 22.37 34.51
C ASN A 73 -23.16 21.51 35.15
N VAL A 74 -23.47 20.40 34.47
CA VAL A 74 -24.36 19.37 35.01
C VAL A 74 -23.58 18.18 35.57
N PRO A 75 -24.09 17.49 36.60
CA PRO A 75 -23.44 16.32 37.18
C PRO A 75 -23.47 15.13 36.20
N CYS A 76 -22.29 14.63 35.83
CA CYS A 76 -22.13 13.42 35.00
C CYS A 76 -22.47 12.11 35.75
N THR A 77 -22.79 12.18 37.04
CA THR A 77 -23.14 11.00 37.86
C THR A 77 -24.52 10.45 37.56
N PHE A 78 -25.42 11.27 37.03
CA PHE A 78 -26.76 10.84 36.61
C PHE A 78 -26.72 10.32 35.18
N THR A 79 -27.52 9.29 34.94
CA THR A 79 -27.72 8.66 33.64
C THR A 79 -28.47 9.55 32.66
N LEU A 80 -28.28 9.33 31.37
CA LEU A 80 -28.98 10.07 30.33
C LEU A 80 -30.50 9.85 30.40
N GLU A 81 -30.93 8.67 30.83
CA GLU A 81 -32.33 8.29 31.06
C GLU A 81 -32.97 9.15 32.17
N GLU A 82 -32.24 9.42 33.25
CA GLU A 82 -32.71 10.31 34.33
C GLU A 82 -32.91 11.74 33.82
N TYR A 83 -31.96 12.27 33.04
CA TYR A 83 -32.12 13.57 32.39
C TYR A 83 -33.28 13.58 31.39
N ALA A 84 -33.48 12.51 30.62
CA ALA A 84 -34.57 12.40 29.66
C ALA A 84 -35.95 12.36 30.35
N CYS A 85 -36.05 11.79 31.56
CA CYS A 85 -37.29 11.72 32.35
C CYS A 85 -37.55 13.00 33.18
N ALA A 86 -36.54 13.80 33.47
CA ALA A 86 -36.66 15.03 34.25
C ALA A 86 -37.44 16.16 33.53
N SER A 87 -37.92 17.12 34.33
CA SER A 87 -38.39 18.45 33.89
C SER A 87 -37.19 19.40 33.74
N LEU A 88 -36.94 19.89 32.53
CA LEU A 88 -35.75 20.68 32.16
C LEU A 88 -36.10 22.12 31.74
N LYS A 89 -37.04 22.78 32.44
CA LYS A 89 -37.59 24.09 32.02
C LYS A 89 -36.55 25.21 31.94
N ASP A 90 -35.57 25.25 32.84
CA ASP A 90 -34.53 26.29 32.91
C ASP A 90 -33.16 25.80 32.39
N PHE A 91 -33.16 24.76 31.55
CA PHE A 91 -31.94 24.14 31.06
C PHE A 91 -31.31 24.98 29.94
N THR A 92 -30.07 25.43 30.12
CA THR A 92 -29.37 26.31 29.19
C THR A 92 -28.56 25.54 28.15
N ALA A 93 -28.04 26.24 27.14
CA ALA A 93 -27.11 25.67 26.17
C ALA A 93 -25.82 25.15 26.84
N GLU A 94 -25.32 25.83 27.88
CA GLU A 94 -24.15 25.42 28.66
C GLU A 94 -24.38 24.09 29.38
N HIS A 95 -25.57 23.93 30.00
CA HIS A 95 -25.95 22.68 30.64
C HIS A 95 -25.98 21.52 29.63
N LEU A 96 -26.52 21.74 28.42
CA LEU A 96 -26.52 20.72 27.37
C LEU A 96 -25.10 20.39 26.88
N VAL A 97 -24.23 21.39 26.69
CA VAL A 97 -22.81 21.16 26.36
C VAL A 97 -22.14 20.29 27.42
N SER A 98 -22.36 20.60 28.71
CA SER A 98 -21.83 19.80 29.82
C SER A 98 -22.34 18.36 29.75
N LEU A 99 -23.63 18.15 29.47
CA LEU A 99 -24.24 16.82 29.40
C LEU A 99 -23.70 15.99 28.22
N LEU A 100 -23.50 16.63 27.06
CA LEU A 100 -22.88 16.01 25.88
C LEU A 100 -21.45 15.56 26.18
N ARG A 101 -20.67 16.37 26.92
CA ARG A 101 -19.31 15.99 27.35
C ARG A 101 -19.28 14.77 28.26
N CYS A 102 -20.29 14.62 29.14
CA CYS A 102 -20.38 13.47 30.03
C CYS A 102 -20.70 12.16 29.27
N ASN A 103 -21.63 12.22 28.31
CA ASN A 103 -22.28 11.02 27.78
C ASN A 103 -21.81 10.59 26.38
N LEU A 104 -21.15 11.46 25.61
CA LEU A 104 -20.68 11.13 24.26
C LEU A 104 -19.36 10.31 24.21
N PRO A 105 -18.34 10.59 25.03
CA PRO A 105 -17.06 9.85 24.97
C PRO A 105 -17.09 8.43 25.54
N GLY A 106 -18.24 7.95 26.03
CA GLY A 106 -18.40 6.66 26.69
C GLY A 106 -18.67 5.48 25.75
N ASN A 107 -18.40 4.27 26.23
CA ASN A 107 -18.79 3.01 25.58
C ASN A 107 -20.26 2.62 25.86
N SER A 108 -20.98 3.39 26.68
CA SER A 108 -22.39 3.17 26.96
C SER A 108 -23.22 3.44 25.69
N SER A 109 -23.77 2.39 25.11
CA SER A 109 -24.80 2.50 24.07
C SER A 109 -26.10 2.94 24.74
N HIS A 110 -26.26 4.23 25.00
CA HIS A 110 -27.57 4.80 25.33
C HIS A 110 -28.55 4.48 24.19
N SER A 111 -29.84 4.38 24.46
CA SER A 111 -30.78 4.12 23.36
C SER A 111 -30.92 5.36 22.48
N LYS A 112 -31.14 5.16 21.17
CA LYS A 112 -31.43 6.26 20.23
C LYS A 112 -32.69 7.02 20.68
N GLU A 113 -33.63 6.32 21.29
CA GLU A 113 -34.87 6.81 21.85
C GLU A 113 -34.62 7.76 23.02
N THR A 114 -33.68 7.44 23.92
CA THR A 114 -33.27 8.32 25.04
C THR A 114 -32.76 9.66 24.52
N TRP A 115 -31.82 9.63 23.56
CA TRP A 115 -31.32 10.85 22.91
C TRP A 115 -32.43 11.64 22.23
N LYS A 116 -33.35 10.96 21.54
CA LYS A 116 -34.47 11.61 20.84
C LYS A 116 -35.41 12.33 21.79
N VAL A 117 -35.80 11.71 22.90
CA VAL A 117 -36.64 12.33 23.92
C VAL A 117 -35.95 13.57 24.49
N LEU A 118 -34.69 13.44 24.91
CA LEU A 118 -33.92 14.52 25.53
C LEU A 118 -33.71 15.71 24.58
N LEU A 119 -33.19 15.47 23.37
CA LEU A 119 -32.87 16.55 22.42
C LEU A 119 -34.13 17.21 21.85
N THR A 120 -35.26 16.49 21.79
CA THR A 120 -36.55 17.08 21.43
C THR A 120 -37.05 18.02 22.53
N LYS A 121 -36.94 17.62 23.82
CA LYS A 121 -37.28 18.50 24.95
C LYS A 121 -36.41 19.76 24.97
N LEU A 122 -35.12 19.63 24.68
CA LEU A 122 -34.14 20.70 24.69
C LEU A 122 -33.98 21.41 23.33
N THR A 123 -34.97 21.27 22.44
CA THR A 123 -34.85 21.79 21.07
C THR A 123 -34.58 23.30 21.02
N SER A 124 -35.14 24.10 21.94
CA SER A 124 -34.95 25.55 21.96
C SER A 124 -33.49 25.98 22.16
N VAL A 125 -32.69 25.19 22.89
CA VAL A 125 -31.29 25.50 23.22
C VAL A 125 -30.29 24.67 22.42
N LEU A 126 -30.76 23.66 21.67
CA LEU A 126 -29.91 22.70 20.96
C LEU A 126 -28.94 23.37 19.99
N ASP A 127 -29.42 24.29 19.16
CA ASP A 127 -28.61 24.95 18.13
C ASP A 127 -27.43 25.70 18.74
N GLN A 128 -27.68 26.49 19.80
CA GLN A 128 -26.66 27.22 20.53
C GLN A 128 -25.68 26.26 21.22
N ALA A 129 -26.18 25.17 21.81
CA ALA A 129 -25.33 24.17 22.44
C ALA A 129 -24.40 23.48 21.43
N LEU A 130 -24.89 23.16 20.22
CA LEU A 130 -24.06 22.58 19.15
C LEU A 130 -23.01 23.56 18.64
N ASP A 131 -23.36 24.85 18.50
CA ASP A 131 -22.42 25.90 18.13
C ASP A 131 -21.27 26.00 19.18
N MET A 132 -21.60 25.95 20.47
CA MET A 132 -20.63 25.93 21.57
C MET A 132 -19.79 24.64 21.61
N PHE A 133 -20.44 23.49 21.46
CA PHE A 133 -19.82 22.18 21.57
C PHE A 133 -18.77 21.96 20.47
N SER A 134 -19.06 22.39 19.24
CA SER A 134 -18.15 22.28 18.10
C SER A 134 -16.88 23.11 18.27
N ASN A 135 -16.99 24.32 18.81
CA ASN A 135 -15.83 25.21 19.00
C ASN A 135 -14.85 24.73 20.08
N MET A 136 -15.32 23.92 21.03
CA MET A 136 -14.54 23.54 22.21
C MET A 136 -14.07 22.09 22.21
N SER A 137 -14.60 21.25 21.32
CA SER A 137 -14.40 19.80 21.37
C SER A 137 -13.55 19.30 20.21
N LYS A 138 -12.63 18.38 20.52
CA LYS A 138 -12.02 17.51 19.51
C LYS A 138 -13.09 16.56 18.93
N PRO A 139 -12.85 15.93 17.77
CA PRO A 139 -13.74 14.90 17.23
C PRO A 139 -14.03 13.85 18.31
N VAL A 140 -15.31 13.57 18.56
CA VAL A 140 -15.75 12.62 19.58
C VAL A 140 -16.06 11.29 18.90
N ILE A 141 -15.54 10.20 19.46
CA ILE A 141 -15.66 8.85 18.88
C ILE A 141 -16.37 7.96 19.89
N GLY A 142 -17.46 7.32 19.47
CA GLY A 142 -18.20 6.39 20.30
C GLY A 142 -19.56 5.99 19.73
N PRO A 143 -20.16 4.88 20.18
CA PRO A 143 -21.49 4.44 19.72
C PRO A 143 -22.60 5.43 20.08
N ALA A 144 -22.50 6.12 21.22
CA ALA A 144 -23.44 7.17 21.60
C ALA A 144 -23.40 8.37 20.64
N VAL A 145 -22.24 8.67 20.04
CA VAL A 145 -22.05 9.79 19.11
C VAL A 145 -22.84 9.59 17.82
N SER A 146 -22.81 8.38 17.27
CA SER A 146 -23.55 8.06 16.04
C SER A 146 -25.06 8.15 16.25
N GLN A 147 -25.56 7.65 17.39
CA GLN A 147 -26.98 7.74 17.74
C GLN A 147 -27.42 9.19 17.99
N ALA A 148 -26.62 9.98 18.71
CA ALA A 148 -26.91 11.40 18.91
C ALA A 148 -26.92 12.15 17.58
N LEU A 149 -25.96 11.88 16.69
CA LEU A 149 -25.92 12.47 15.35
C LEU A 149 -27.13 12.07 14.50
N ASP A 150 -27.56 10.80 14.53
CA ASP A 150 -28.77 10.35 13.85
C ASP A 150 -29.99 11.14 14.33
N VAL A 151 -30.15 11.30 15.66
CA VAL A 151 -31.24 12.08 16.24
C VAL A 151 -31.17 13.53 15.81
N ILE A 152 -30.00 14.19 15.92
CA ILE A 152 -29.81 15.58 15.46
C ILE A 152 -30.16 15.69 13.97
N GLY A 153 -29.74 14.71 13.16
CA GLY A 153 -30.11 14.59 11.76
C GLY A 153 -31.63 14.57 11.57
N GLU A 154 -32.36 13.76 12.32
CA GLU A 154 -33.82 13.67 12.26
C GLU A 154 -34.52 14.98 12.65
N ILE A 155 -34.12 15.59 13.77
CA ILE A 155 -34.83 16.75 14.33
C ILE A 155 -34.40 18.09 13.72
N ARG A 156 -33.25 18.16 13.07
CA ARG A 156 -32.72 19.38 12.44
C ARG A 156 -32.43 19.22 10.94
N VAL A 157 -31.42 18.45 10.58
CA VAL A 157 -30.91 18.40 9.19
C VAL A 157 -31.99 17.94 8.20
N ASN A 158 -32.77 16.93 8.57
CA ASN A 158 -33.82 16.36 7.73
C ASN A 158 -35.02 17.30 7.52
N ARG A 159 -35.15 18.34 8.34
CA ARG A 159 -36.22 19.33 8.31
C ARG A 159 -35.81 20.63 7.60
N LEU A 160 -34.59 20.72 7.09
CA LEU A 160 -34.17 21.83 6.24
C LEU A 160 -35.01 21.85 4.96
N THR A 161 -35.44 23.03 4.53
CA THR A 161 -36.17 23.22 3.27
C THR A 161 -35.26 23.00 2.08
N GLU A 162 -35.82 22.82 0.89
CA GLU A 162 -35.02 22.64 -0.33
C GLU A 162 -34.07 23.82 -0.58
N ASP A 163 -34.54 25.05 -0.39
CA ASP A 163 -33.70 26.26 -0.55
C ASP A 163 -32.52 26.24 0.43
N GLN A 164 -32.77 25.86 1.69
CA GLN A 164 -31.73 25.76 2.73
C GLN A 164 -30.72 24.64 2.45
N LEU A 165 -31.15 23.53 1.83
CA LEU A 165 -30.25 22.44 1.43
C LEU A 165 -29.36 22.81 0.25
N ARG A 166 -29.80 23.76 -0.58
CA ARG A 166 -29.05 24.27 -1.75
C ARG A 166 -28.17 25.47 -1.41
N ASP A 167 -28.38 26.09 -0.25
CA ASP A 167 -27.62 27.23 0.26
C ASP A 167 -26.32 26.75 0.96
N SER A 168 -25.18 27.07 0.35
CA SER A 168 -23.87 26.69 0.86
C SER A 168 -23.55 27.30 2.23
N ASP A 169 -24.05 28.49 2.55
CA ASP A 169 -23.79 29.15 3.84
C ASP A 169 -24.53 28.45 4.98
N VAL A 170 -25.77 28.00 4.71
CA VAL A 170 -26.57 27.20 5.65
C VAL A 170 -25.90 25.85 5.88
N ILE A 171 -25.50 25.17 4.81
CA ILE A 171 -24.81 23.88 4.89
C ILE A 171 -23.48 24.00 5.65
N ARG A 172 -22.70 25.05 5.38
CA ARG A 172 -21.45 25.33 6.11
C ARG A 172 -21.71 25.54 7.60
N LYS A 173 -22.75 26.29 7.98
CA LYS A 173 -23.13 26.49 9.39
C LYS A 173 -23.42 25.16 10.10
N TRP A 174 -24.08 24.22 9.41
CA TRP A 174 -24.37 22.90 9.98
C TRP A 174 -23.15 21.98 10.02
N PHE A 175 -22.45 21.78 8.91
CA PHE A 175 -21.43 20.74 8.82
C PHE A 175 -20.05 21.19 9.30
N SER A 176 -19.64 22.42 8.99
CA SER A 176 -18.37 22.99 9.48
C SER A 176 -18.51 23.52 10.90
N GLY A 177 -19.72 23.93 11.30
CA GLY A 177 -20.07 24.37 12.64
C GLY A 177 -20.65 23.22 13.47
N ARG A 178 -21.97 23.22 13.62
CA ARG A 178 -22.73 22.44 14.62
C ARG A 178 -22.40 20.94 14.70
N LEU A 179 -22.19 20.30 13.55
CA LEU A 179 -22.02 18.84 13.45
C LEU A 179 -20.56 18.39 13.42
N ARG A 180 -19.60 19.32 13.28
CA ARG A 180 -18.19 19.01 13.03
C ARG A 180 -17.61 17.95 13.98
N ALA A 181 -17.90 18.06 15.27
CA ALA A 181 -17.40 17.16 16.31
C ALA A 181 -17.98 15.73 16.24
N PHE A 182 -19.07 15.52 15.48
CA PHE A 182 -19.80 14.26 15.35
C PHE A 182 -19.49 13.51 14.05
N LEU A 183 -18.98 14.20 13.02
CA LEU A 183 -18.89 13.67 11.66
C LEU A 183 -18.03 12.40 11.53
N SER A 184 -16.97 12.25 12.34
CA SER A 184 -16.14 11.04 12.36
C SER A 184 -16.89 9.78 12.81
N SER A 185 -18.06 9.94 13.44
CA SER A 185 -18.92 8.86 13.92
C SER A 185 -20.21 8.70 13.10
N ALA A 186 -20.31 9.30 11.91
CA ALA A 186 -21.51 9.23 11.08
C ALA A 186 -21.95 7.79 10.79
N SER A 187 -23.23 7.50 11.03
CA SER A 187 -23.82 6.19 10.77
C SER A 187 -24.17 6.02 9.30
N GLY A 188 -24.29 4.78 8.82
CA GLY A 188 -24.81 4.51 7.47
C GLY A 188 -26.23 5.05 7.26
N VAL A 189 -27.05 5.11 8.32
CA VAL A 189 -28.43 5.64 8.26
C VAL A 189 -28.44 7.14 8.02
N PHE A 190 -27.63 7.88 8.78
CA PHE A 190 -27.47 9.33 8.60
C PHE A 190 -26.97 9.65 7.19
N LEU A 191 -25.94 8.95 6.74
CA LEU A 191 -25.32 9.14 5.42
C LEU A 191 -26.27 8.84 4.27
N HIS A 192 -27.01 7.72 4.37
CA HIS A 192 -28.01 7.37 3.37
C HIS A 192 -29.15 8.39 3.34
N CYS A 193 -29.65 8.83 4.49
CA CYS A 193 -30.69 9.85 4.53
C CYS A 193 -30.19 11.16 3.89
N LEU A 194 -28.96 11.57 4.18
CA LEU A 194 -28.37 12.77 3.63
C LEU A 194 -28.21 12.71 2.10
N SER A 195 -27.81 11.57 1.53
CA SER A 195 -27.67 11.44 0.06
C SER A 195 -28.99 11.49 -0.70
N THR A 196 -30.12 11.17 -0.05
CA THR A 196 -31.44 11.31 -0.66
C THR A 196 -31.92 12.76 -0.75
N LYS A 197 -31.29 13.70 -0.04
CA LYS A 197 -31.67 15.11 -0.02
C LYS A 197 -31.36 15.80 -1.36
N ASN A 198 -32.07 16.88 -1.63
CA ASN A 198 -31.90 17.68 -2.84
C ASN A 198 -30.74 18.69 -2.71
N LEU A 199 -29.53 18.21 -2.44
CA LEU A 199 -28.34 19.05 -2.32
C LEU A 199 -27.89 19.52 -3.71
N SER A 200 -27.44 20.78 -3.81
CA SER A 200 -26.66 21.25 -4.96
C SER A 200 -25.26 20.62 -4.94
N CYS A 201 -24.54 20.63 -6.06
CA CYS A 201 -23.15 20.19 -6.09
C CYS A 201 -22.27 20.97 -5.10
N ASP A 202 -22.48 22.28 -4.97
CA ASP A 202 -21.71 23.11 -4.03
C ASP A 202 -22.00 22.75 -2.56
N SER A 203 -23.27 22.51 -2.21
CA SER A 203 -23.67 22.02 -0.89
C SER A 203 -23.05 20.65 -0.59
N TYR A 204 -23.10 19.73 -1.55
CA TYR A 204 -22.49 18.40 -1.43
C TYR A 204 -20.98 18.49 -1.22
N GLN A 205 -20.28 19.28 -2.05
CA GLN A 205 -18.83 19.47 -1.95
C GLN A 205 -18.43 20.10 -0.61
N GLN A 206 -19.24 21.02 -0.09
CA GLN A 206 -19.04 21.61 1.24
C GLN A 206 -19.17 20.56 2.35
N ILE A 207 -20.16 19.67 2.27
CA ILE A 207 -20.33 18.55 3.22
C ILE A 207 -19.14 17.58 3.13
N LEU A 208 -18.78 17.17 1.92
CA LEU A 208 -17.70 16.23 1.67
C LEU A 208 -16.34 16.77 2.15
N ARG A 209 -16.11 18.08 2.02
CA ARG A 209 -14.93 18.74 2.55
C ARG A 209 -14.79 18.53 4.05
N GLU A 210 -15.87 18.67 4.81
CA GLU A 210 -15.84 18.47 6.26
C GLU A 210 -15.63 17.00 6.64
N PHE A 211 -16.23 16.06 5.91
CA PHE A 211 -15.91 14.65 6.09
C PHE A 211 -14.45 14.34 5.75
N SER A 212 -13.89 14.96 4.71
CA SER A 212 -12.48 14.80 4.33
C SER A 212 -11.54 15.34 5.41
N ASN A 213 -11.91 16.42 6.09
CA ASN A 213 -11.18 16.93 7.25
C ASN A 213 -11.16 15.94 8.43
N GLN A 214 -12.16 15.06 8.52
CA GLN A 214 -12.27 14.02 9.55
C GLN A 214 -11.74 12.65 9.12
N PHE A 215 -11.17 12.51 7.90
CA PHE A 215 -10.77 11.23 7.33
C PHE A 215 -9.86 10.41 8.25
N ASP A 216 -8.83 11.03 8.84
CA ASP A 216 -7.86 10.36 9.72
C ASP A 216 -8.44 9.98 11.10
N GLN A 217 -9.63 10.49 11.43
CA GLN A 217 -10.33 10.20 12.69
C GLN A 217 -11.36 9.08 12.52
N MET A 218 -11.59 8.62 11.29
CA MET A 218 -12.48 7.52 10.97
C MET A 218 -11.68 6.22 10.86
N ASP A 219 -12.24 5.13 11.38
CA ASP A 219 -11.76 3.80 11.01
C ASP A 219 -12.18 3.46 9.57
N GLN A 220 -11.53 2.43 9.02
CA GLN A 220 -11.75 2.01 7.63
C GLN A 220 -13.23 1.74 7.33
N MET A 221 -13.94 1.08 8.25
CA MET A 221 -15.36 0.79 8.10
C MET A 221 -16.18 2.08 7.89
N ARG A 222 -15.96 3.12 8.70
CA ARG A 222 -16.70 4.39 8.55
C ARG A 222 -16.34 5.14 7.27
N GLN A 223 -15.08 5.09 6.83
CA GLN A 223 -14.69 5.67 5.55
C GLN A 223 -15.41 5.00 4.38
N GLU A 224 -15.50 3.66 4.40
CA GLU A 224 -16.24 2.88 3.39
C GLU A 224 -17.75 3.14 3.42
N LEU A 225 -18.35 3.32 4.62
CA LEU A 225 -19.76 3.73 4.76
C LEU A 225 -20.02 5.07 4.09
N LEU A 226 -19.11 6.04 4.21
CA LEU A 226 -19.23 7.34 3.55
C LEU A 226 -19.28 7.21 2.02
N VAL A 227 -18.37 6.40 1.46
CA VAL A 227 -18.34 6.14 0.02
C VAL A 227 -19.64 5.49 -0.44
N LYS A 228 -20.05 4.43 0.26
CA LYS A 228 -21.19 3.58 -0.11
C LYS A 228 -22.54 4.26 0.05
N TYR A 229 -22.77 4.99 1.14
CA TYR A 229 -24.09 5.51 1.50
C TYR A 229 -24.26 7.01 1.21
N PHE A 230 -23.17 7.76 1.03
CA PHE A 230 -23.23 9.19 0.75
C PHE A 230 -22.67 9.57 -0.63
N ILE A 231 -21.38 9.31 -0.88
CA ILE A 231 -20.67 9.79 -2.08
C ILE A 231 -21.24 9.15 -3.35
N GLN A 232 -21.23 7.81 -3.44
CA GLN A 232 -21.67 7.12 -4.66
C GLN A 232 -23.15 7.36 -4.96
N PRO A 233 -24.10 7.24 -4.00
CA PRO A 233 -25.51 7.48 -4.28
C PRO A 233 -25.79 8.93 -4.72
N PHE A 234 -25.06 9.91 -4.17
CA PHE A 234 -25.23 11.30 -4.58
C PHE A 234 -24.73 11.54 -6.01
N LEU A 235 -23.50 11.10 -6.31
CA LEU A 235 -22.87 11.34 -7.61
C LEU A 235 -23.54 10.55 -8.74
N THR A 236 -24.17 9.41 -8.46
CA THR A 236 -24.89 8.60 -9.46
C THR A 236 -26.36 8.99 -9.64
N LYS A 237 -26.85 9.98 -8.89
CA LYS A 237 -28.24 10.43 -8.98
C LYS A 237 -28.54 10.93 -10.41
N ASN A 238 -29.68 10.52 -10.96
CA ASN A 238 -30.13 10.98 -12.26
C ASN A 238 -30.59 12.44 -12.17
N SER A 239 -29.69 13.37 -12.48
CA SER A 239 -29.89 14.81 -12.47
C SER A 239 -29.21 15.44 -13.70
N SER A 240 -29.51 16.72 -13.98
CA SER A 240 -28.91 17.43 -15.11
C SER A 240 -27.39 17.63 -15.00
N ASP A 241 -26.81 17.49 -13.80
CA ASP A 241 -25.37 17.53 -13.54
C ASP A 241 -24.95 16.33 -12.69
N SER A 242 -25.32 15.13 -13.15
CA SER A 242 -24.89 13.88 -12.53
C SER A 242 -23.36 13.83 -12.45
N GLY A 243 -22.82 13.36 -11.33
CA GLY A 243 -21.37 13.36 -11.08
C GLY A 243 -20.76 14.73 -10.75
N CYS A 244 -21.53 15.83 -10.73
CA CYS A 244 -21.03 17.19 -10.50
C CYS A 244 -19.85 17.55 -11.42
N VAL A 245 -20.00 17.22 -12.70
CA VAL A 245 -18.97 17.38 -13.73
C VAL A 245 -18.88 18.85 -14.15
N SER A 246 -20.00 19.55 -14.28
CA SER A 246 -20.06 20.91 -14.83
C SER A 246 -19.30 21.96 -14.00
N ASN A 247 -19.18 21.74 -12.68
CA ASN A 247 -18.50 22.66 -11.74
C ASN A 247 -16.98 22.44 -11.61
N SER A 248 -16.38 21.65 -12.51
CA SER A 248 -14.97 21.26 -12.46
C SER A 248 -14.22 21.59 -13.75
N ASN A 249 -13.13 22.34 -13.63
CA ASN A 249 -12.34 22.80 -14.79
C ASN A 249 -11.47 21.69 -15.41
N ASN A 250 -11.13 20.66 -14.65
CA ASN A 250 -10.28 19.54 -15.09
C ASN A 250 -10.50 18.31 -14.19
N SER A 251 -9.91 17.17 -14.57
CA SER A 251 -10.04 15.89 -13.87
C SER A 251 -9.46 15.90 -12.45
N VAL A 252 -8.38 16.64 -12.20
CA VAL A 252 -7.80 16.82 -10.85
C VAL A 252 -8.80 17.52 -9.93
N ALA A 253 -9.31 18.67 -10.37
CA ALA A 253 -10.27 19.46 -9.62
C ALA A 253 -11.56 18.68 -9.38
N TRP A 254 -12.04 17.93 -10.38
CA TRP A 254 -13.22 17.08 -10.23
C TRP A 254 -13.01 16.02 -9.15
N LEU A 255 -11.90 15.27 -9.19
CA LEU A 255 -11.63 14.19 -8.23
C LEU A 255 -11.50 14.74 -6.80
N GLN A 256 -10.78 15.86 -6.64
CA GLN A 256 -10.59 16.50 -5.33
C GLN A 256 -11.88 17.08 -4.75
N LYS A 257 -12.70 17.76 -5.57
CA LYS A 257 -13.96 18.36 -5.10
C LYS A 257 -15.03 17.32 -4.80
N ASN A 258 -15.15 16.28 -5.64
CA ASN A 258 -16.27 15.35 -5.58
C ASN A 258 -15.97 14.06 -4.81
N LEU A 259 -14.70 13.71 -4.57
CA LEU A 259 -14.36 12.54 -3.76
C LEU A 259 -13.38 12.86 -2.62
N GLY A 260 -12.63 13.96 -2.71
CA GLY A 260 -11.70 14.39 -1.67
C GLY A 260 -10.72 13.29 -1.29
N ARG A 261 -10.52 13.08 0.01
CA ARG A 261 -9.61 12.03 0.53
C ARG A 261 -10.17 10.61 0.38
N PHE A 262 -11.47 10.48 0.14
CA PHE A 262 -12.12 9.18 -0.05
C PHE A 262 -11.92 8.63 -1.47
N SER A 263 -11.33 9.40 -2.38
CA SER A 263 -11.00 8.94 -3.73
C SER A 263 -10.16 7.66 -3.74
N VAL A 264 -9.28 7.46 -2.74
CA VAL A 264 -8.42 6.28 -2.62
C VAL A 264 -9.19 4.98 -2.39
N LEU A 265 -10.45 5.06 -1.99
CA LEU A 265 -11.33 3.91 -1.72
C LEU A 265 -12.20 3.54 -2.94
N VAL A 266 -12.16 4.33 -4.01
CA VAL A 266 -12.97 4.13 -5.21
C VAL A 266 -12.09 3.57 -6.33
N SER A 267 -12.54 2.52 -7.01
CA SER A 267 -11.79 1.96 -8.15
C SER A 267 -11.73 2.93 -9.32
N LEU A 268 -10.67 2.89 -10.11
CA LEU A 268 -10.55 3.74 -11.30
C LEU A 268 -11.67 3.47 -12.31
N SER A 269 -12.13 2.22 -12.41
CA SER A 269 -13.30 1.86 -13.21
C SER A 269 -14.56 2.59 -12.75
N ASP A 270 -14.79 2.71 -11.44
CA ASP A 270 -15.97 3.41 -10.93
C ASP A 270 -15.84 4.93 -11.10
N LEU A 271 -14.64 5.49 -10.99
CA LEU A 271 -14.40 6.91 -11.33
C LEU A 271 -14.83 7.24 -12.77
N LEU A 272 -14.48 6.37 -13.73
CA LEU A 272 -14.88 6.53 -15.13
C LEU A 272 -16.39 6.40 -15.35
N LYS A 273 -17.10 5.65 -14.49
CA LYS A 273 -18.58 5.59 -14.54
C LYS A 273 -19.22 6.84 -13.95
N LEU A 274 -18.59 7.45 -12.93
CA LEU A 274 -19.08 8.66 -12.27
C LEU A 274 -18.87 9.92 -13.12
N ASN A 275 -17.81 9.95 -13.93
CA ASN A 275 -17.53 11.04 -14.86
C ASN A 275 -16.89 10.48 -16.14
N THR A 276 -17.65 10.47 -17.23
CA THR A 276 -17.21 9.97 -18.53
C THR A 276 -16.12 10.84 -19.17
N ASP A 277 -15.99 12.10 -18.75
CA ASP A 277 -14.96 13.04 -19.21
C ASP A 277 -13.70 13.02 -18.32
N PHE A 278 -13.66 12.14 -17.31
CA PHE A 278 -12.51 11.99 -16.44
C PHE A 278 -11.32 11.40 -17.22
N SER A 279 -10.19 12.11 -17.19
CA SER A 279 -8.93 11.68 -17.81
C SER A 279 -7.90 11.29 -16.73
N PRO A 280 -7.71 9.99 -16.47
CA PRO A 280 -6.78 9.51 -15.43
C PRO A 280 -5.34 9.98 -15.65
N LEU A 281 -4.86 10.04 -16.90
CA LEU A 281 -3.50 10.47 -17.22
C LEU A 281 -3.26 11.94 -16.88
N SER A 282 -4.30 12.79 -17.00
CA SER A 282 -4.21 14.20 -16.57
C SER A 282 -4.26 14.38 -15.05
N ALA A 283 -4.68 13.33 -14.32
CA ALA A 283 -4.89 13.36 -12.88
C ALA A 283 -3.88 12.50 -12.08
N LEU A 284 -2.78 12.06 -12.71
CA LEU A 284 -1.77 11.19 -12.08
C LEU A 284 -1.25 11.70 -10.73
N GLU A 285 -1.19 13.02 -10.54
CA GLU A 285 -0.74 13.66 -9.29
C GLU A 285 -1.67 13.44 -8.09
N VAL A 286 -2.94 13.10 -8.33
CA VAL A 286 -3.96 12.89 -7.28
C VAL A 286 -4.52 11.47 -7.27
N LEU A 287 -4.11 10.61 -8.19
CA LEU A 287 -4.45 9.19 -8.15
C LEU A 287 -3.66 8.47 -7.05
N SER A 288 -4.32 7.52 -6.38
CA SER A 288 -3.61 6.60 -5.49
C SER A 288 -2.69 5.66 -6.28
N PRO A 289 -1.62 5.13 -5.67
CA PRO A 289 -0.76 4.14 -6.32
C PRO A 289 -1.52 2.93 -6.87
N LYS A 290 -2.57 2.48 -6.16
CA LYS A 290 -3.48 1.43 -6.62
C LYS A 290 -4.22 1.81 -7.90
N GLN A 291 -4.83 3.00 -7.96
CA GLN A 291 -5.52 3.47 -9.17
C GLN A 291 -4.55 3.66 -10.34
N THR A 292 -3.32 4.13 -10.09
CA THR A 292 -2.28 4.23 -11.13
C THR A 292 -1.87 2.83 -11.65
N ALA A 293 -1.84 1.81 -10.79
CA ALA A 293 -1.62 0.43 -11.22
C ALA A 293 -2.83 -0.14 -11.98
N GLU A 294 -4.06 0.16 -11.55
CA GLU A 294 -5.30 -0.18 -12.28
C GLU A 294 -5.29 0.41 -13.71
N LEU A 295 -4.80 1.64 -13.86
CA LEU A 295 -4.65 2.29 -15.16
C LEU A 295 -3.74 1.49 -16.11
N VAL A 296 -2.64 0.93 -15.59
CA VAL A 296 -1.69 0.10 -16.34
C VAL A 296 -2.27 -1.28 -16.66
N VAL A 297 -2.98 -1.90 -15.72
CA VAL A 297 -3.38 -3.31 -15.81
C VAL A 297 -4.77 -3.51 -16.44
N LEU A 298 -5.77 -2.73 -16.04
CA LEU A 298 -7.17 -3.00 -16.38
C LEU A 298 -7.55 -2.54 -17.79
N PRO A 299 -8.41 -3.26 -18.52
CA PRO A 299 -8.95 -2.84 -19.82
C PRO A 299 -10.04 -1.77 -19.63
N LEU A 300 -9.63 -0.53 -19.40
CA LEU A 300 -10.54 0.60 -19.15
C LEU A 300 -10.97 1.28 -20.48
N PRO A 301 -12.25 1.68 -20.61
CA PRO A 301 -12.76 2.30 -21.83
C PRO A 301 -12.28 3.75 -22.00
N GLY A 302 -12.20 4.22 -23.25
CA GLY A 302 -11.93 5.63 -23.56
C GLY A 302 -10.49 6.10 -23.33
N LEU A 303 -9.56 5.18 -23.04
CA LEU A 303 -8.16 5.48 -22.78
C LEU A 303 -7.26 5.21 -24.01
N PRO A 304 -6.08 5.86 -24.11
CA PRO A 304 -5.12 5.57 -25.16
C PRO A 304 -4.53 4.16 -25.05
N GLY A 305 -3.72 3.78 -26.05
CA GLY A 305 -3.01 2.49 -26.07
C GLY A 305 -2.22 2.23 -24.78
N LYS A 306 -2.11 0.95 -24.40
CA LYS A 306 -1.42 0.54 -23.16
C LYS A 306 0.04 0.97 -23.13
N ASP A 307 0.71 0.98 -24.28
CA ASP A 307 2.06 1.48 -24.44
C ASP A 307 2.18 2.97 -24.04
N VAL A 308 1.25 3.82 -24.48
CA VAL A 308 1.21 5.25 -24.13
C VAL A 308 0.98 5.41 -22.63
N ILE A 309 0.06 4.64 -22.05
CA ILE A 309 -0.25 4.67 -20.62
C ILE A 309 0.98 4.30 -19.80
N ILE A 310 1.60 3.15 -20.10
CA ILE A 310 2.75 2.63 -19.35
C ILE A 310 3.91 3.63 -19.42
N ASN A 311 4.24 4.12 -20.61
CA ASN A 311 5.31 5.11 -20.76
C ASN A 311 5.02 6.39 -19.96
N THR A 312 3.80 6.93 -20.05
CA THR A 312 3.41 8.16 -19.34
C THR A 312 3.47 7.97 -17.82
N VAL A 313 2.96 6.85 -17.31
CA VAL A 313 2.97 6.53 -15.88
C VAL A 313 4.41 6.40 -15.37
N PHE A 314 5.26 5.64 -16.06
CA PHE A 314 6.65 5.50 -15.66
C PHE A 314 7.43 6.83 -15.79
N ASP A 315 7.21 7.62 -16.85
CA ASP A 315 7.82 8.96 -17.01
C ASP A 315 7.41 9.89 -15.87
N PHE A 316 6.15 9.80 -15.43
CA PHE A 316 5.67 10.53 -14.27
C PHE A 316 6.35 10.04 -13.00
N LEU A 317 6.30 8.75 -12.67
CA LEU A 317 6.81 8.21 -11.41
C LEU A 317 8.33 8.38 -11.27
N SER A 318 9.08 8.17 -12.35
CA SER A 318 10.56 8.24 -12.33
C SER A 318 11.11 9.65 -12.08
N LYS A 319 10.33 10.73 -12.25
CA LYS A 319 10.79 12.10 -11.94
C LYS A 319 11.08 12.32 -10.46
N SER A 320 10.32 11.68 -9.57
CA SER A 320 10.45 11.83 -8.12
C SER A 320 9.93 10.54 -7.45
N PRO A 321 10.68 9.43 -7.52
CA PRO A 321 10.17 8.08 -7.23
C PRO A 321 9.66 7.91 -5.80
N LYS A 322 10.25 8.59 -4.81
CA LYS A 322 9.78 8.55 -3.41
C LYS A 322 8.50 9.36 -3.23
N GLU A 323 8.51 10.62 -3.66
CA GLU A 323 7.39 11.54 -3.52
C GLU A 323 6.17 11.09 -4.32
N ARG A 324 6.39 10.51 -5.50
CA ARG A 324 5.35 9.96 -6.38
C ARG A 324 5.04 8.49 -6.10
N ARG A 325 5.62 7.91 -5.04
CA ARG A 325 5.23 6.60 -4.49
C ARG A 325 5.37 5.45 -5.49
N LEU A 326 6.48 5.46 -6.25
CA LEU A 326 6.84 4.39 -7.17
C LEU A 326 6.86 3.01 -6.48
N PRO A 327 7.42 2.83 -5.25
CA PRO A 327 7.40 1.54 -4.57
C PRO A 327 5.99 0.99 -4.34
N GLU A 328 5.05 1.81 -3.85
CA GLU A 328 3.67 1.38 -3.63
C GLU A 328 2.94 1.10 -4.95
N PHE A 329 3.22 1.88 -5.99
CA PHE A 329 2.70 1.60 -7.33
C PHE A 329 3.14 0.22 -7.82
N LEU A 330 4.44 -0.09 -7.71
CA LEU A 330 4.99 -1.38 -8.14
C LEU A 330 4.40 -2.55 -7.36
N TYR A 331 4.23 -2.40 -6.04
CA TYR A 331 3.53 -3.38 -5.21
C TYR A 331 2.11 -3.67 -5.72
N HIS A 332 1.33 -2.63 -6.04
CA HIS A 332 -0.03 -2.82 -6.58
C HIS A 332 -0.02 -3.36 -8.00
N LEU A 333 0.94 -2.96 -8.84
CA LEU A 333 1.12 -3.44 -10.20
C LEU A 333 1.32 -4.96 -10.22
N SER A 334 2.25 -5.49 -9.42
CA SER A 334 2.50 -6.92 -9.31
C SER A 334 1.25 -7.68 -8.86
N ARG A 335 0.60 -7.22 -7.80
CA ARG A 335 -0.60 -7.88 -7.25
C ARG A 335 -1.79 -7.90 -8.21
N LEU A 336 -2.04 -6.79 -8.92
CA LEU A 336 -3.12 -6.73 -9.89
C LEU A 336 -2.84 -7.60 -11.11
N SER A 337 -1.58 -7.76 -11.49
CA SER A 337 -1.15 -8.59 -12.63
C SER A 337 -1.40 -10.08 -12.39
N VAL A 338 -1.37 -10.55 -11.13
CA VAL A 338 -1.71 -11.95 -10.78
C VAL A 338 -3.20 -12.26 -11.00
N VAL A 339 -4.08 -11.30 -10.70
CA VAL A 339 -5.54 -11.52 -10.71
C VAL A 339 -6.22 -11.01 -11.98
N THR A 340 -5.47 -10.37 -12.88
CA THR A 340 -5.99 -9.80 -14.12
C THR A 340 -5.30 -10.44 -15.30
N PRO A 341 -6.02 -10.92 -16.33
CA PRO A 341 -5.39 -11.38 -17.56
C PRO A 341 -4.73 -10.20 -18.28
N VAL A 342 -3.41 -10.13 -18.24
CA VAL A 342 -2.61 -9.08 -18.89
C VAL A 342 -1.92 -9.65 -20.13
N ASN A 343 -2.00 -8.91 -21.24
CA ASN A 343 -1.41 -9.33 -22.50
C ASN A 343 0.13 -9.28 -22.45
N CYS A 344 0.80 -10.20 -23.16
CA CYS A 344 2.27 -10.30 -23.16
C CYS A 344 2.97 -8.99 -23.57
N THR A 345 2.41 -8.26 -24.53
CA THR A 345 2.96 -6.96 -24.98
C THR A 345 2.98 -5.90 -23.88
N VAL A 346 2.01 -5.95 -22.95
CA VAL A 346 1.96 -5.07 -21.78
C VAL A 346 3.10 -5.43 -20.82
N TYR A 347 3.28 -6.72 -20.51
CA TYR A 347 4.44 -7.18 -19.73
C TYR A 347 5.75 -6.73 -20.36
N GLN A 348 5.97 -7.01 -21.64
CA GLN A 348 7.18 -6.61 -22.36
C GLN A 348 7.48 -5.12 -22.21
N THR A 349 6.47 -4.27 -22.35
CA THR A 349 6.61 -2.82 -22.17
C THR A 349 6.95 -2.46 -20.72
N ILE A 350 6.31 -3.08 -19.73
CA ILE A 350 6.60 -2.89 -18.31
C ILE A 350 8.05 -3.28 -18.00
N PHE A 351 8.51 -4.46 -18.43
CA PHE A 351 9.89 -4.91 -18.21
C PHE A 351 10.91 -3.94 -18.81
N VAL A 352 10.69 -3.45 -20.04
CA VAL A 352 11.53 -2.40 -20.64
C VAL A 352 11.63 -1.17 -19.74
N ARG A 353 10.48 -0.69 -19.23
CA ARG A 353 10.45 0.49 -18.35
C ARG A 353 11.09 0.25 -16.99
N LEU A 354 10.94 -0.94 -16.41
CA LEU A 354 11.61 -1.34 -15.17
C LEU A 354 13.14 -1.35 -15.34
N TYR A 355 13.63 -1.95 -16.43
CA TYR A 355 15.06 -1.99 -16.72
C TYR A 355 15.66 -0.61 -17.02
N GLN A 356 14.91 0.26 -17.72
CA GLN A 356 15.30 1.66 -17.89
C GLN A 356 15.36 2.39 -16.55
N ALA A 357 14.39 2.16 -15.66
CA ALA A 357 14.34 2.76 -14.34
C ALA A 357 15.53 2.34 -13.47
N MET A 358 15.99 1.09 -13.51
CA MET A 358 17.19 0.64 -12.78
C MET A 358 18.45 1.44 -13.15
N SER A 359 18.56 1.84 -14.42
CA SER A 359 19.72 2.61 -14.90
C SER A 359 19.61 4.11 -14.63
N ALA A 360 18.38 4.62 -14.47
CA ALA A 360 18.10 6.05 -14.37
C ALA A 360 17.86 6.53 -12.93
N LEU A 361 17.47 5.63 -12.02
CA LEU A 361 17.09 5.96 -10.65
C LEU A 361 18.24 5.74 -9.65
N PRO A 362 18.14 6.33 -8.44
CA PRO A 362 19.12 6.09 -7.37
C PRO A 362 19.24 4.60 -7.01
N GLN A 363 20.44 4.18 -6.58
CA GLN A 363 20.77 2.78 -6.28
C GLN A 363 19.84 2.12 -5.25
N GLU A 364 19.30 2.88 -4.30
CA GLU A 364 18.32 2.39 -3.31
C GLU A 364 17.01 1.87 -3.93
N MET A 365 16.69 2.25 -5.17
CA MET A 365 15.49 1.79 -5.88
C MET A 365 15.70 0.42 -6.55
N GLU A 366 16.95 0.03 -6.82
CA GLU A 366 17.27 -1.19 -7.56
C GLU A 366 16.68 -2.46 -6.93
N PRO A 367 16.77 -2.70 -5.60
CA PRO A 367 16.18 -3.88 -4.98
C PRO A 367 14.64 -3.92 -5.11
N ILE A 368 13.98 -2.76 -5.05
CA ILE A 368 12.52 -2.64 -5.17
C ILE A 368 12.07 -2.98 -6.59
N ILE A 369 12.80 -2.48 -7.59
CA ILE A 369 12.51 -2.76 -9.00
C ILE A 369 12.75 -4.25 -9.29
N TRP A 370 13.83 -4.85 -8.78
CA TRP A 370 14.08 -6.29 -8.94
C TRP A 370 13.00 -7.15 -8.32
N ALA A 371 12.57 -6.84 -7.09
CA ALA A 371 11.44 -7.55 -6.47
C ALA A 371 10.19 -7.51 -7.37
N SER A 372 9.93 -6.36 -7.99
CA SER A 372 8.81 -6.20 -8.92
C SER A 372 8.99 -6.99 -10.22
N VAL A 373 10.21 -7.04 -10.76
CA VAL A 373 10.56 -7.86 -11.93
C VAL A 373 10.29 -9.33 -11.65
N TYR A 374 10.66 -9.82 -10.46
CA TYR A 374 10.42 -11.21 -10.07
C TYR A 374 8.94 -11.52 -9.93
N ASP A 375 8.19 -10.73 -9.15
CA ASP A 375 6.75 -10.92 -8.98
C ASP A 375 5.99 -10.88 -10.33
N LEU A 376 6.39 -9.96 -11.22
CA LEU A 376 5.76 -9.82 -12.53
C LEU A 376 6.12 -10.99 -13.46
N THR A 377 7.33 -11.54 -13.35
CA THR A 377 7.74 -12.71 -14.13
C THR A 377 6.90 -13.92 -13.79
N GLU A 378 6.63 -14.15 -12.50
CA GLU A 378 5.75 -15.22 -12.04
C GLU A 378 4.30 -15.06 -12.52
N SER A 379 3.83 -13.82 -12.64
CA SER A 379 2.47 -13.53 -13.11
C SER A 379 2.30 -13.56 -14.64
N ALA A 380 3.40 -13.51 -15.40
CA ALA A 380 3.34 -13.38 -16.85
C ALA A 380 2.75 -14.66 -17.51
N PRO A 381 1.99 -14.53 -18.62
CA PRO A 381 1.50 -15.69 -19.36
C PRO A 381 2.65 -16.61 -19.78
N MET A 382 2.44 -17.93 -19.68
CA MET A 382 3.46 -18.96 -19.92
C MET A 382 4.15 -18.87 -21.30
N ASP A 383 3.44 -18.43 -22.33
CA ASP A 383 3.97 -18.30 -23.70
C ASP A 383 4.59 -16.91 -23.97
N CYS A 384 4.70 -16.06 -22.96
CA CYS A 384 5.20 -14.70 -23.12
C CYS A 384 6.73 -14.67 -23.17
N SER A 385 7.28 -14.33 -24.34
CA SER A 385 8.71 -14.02 -24.48
C SER A 385 9.02 -12.67 -23.84
N LEU A 386 9.38 -12.66 -22.55
CA LEU A 386 9.74 -11.45 -21.83
C LEU A 386 11.02 -10.83 -22.42
N VAL A 387 11.10 -9.50 -22.36
CA VAL A 387 12.19 -8.74 -22.99
C VAL A 387 13.52 -9.13 -22.34
N PRO A 388 14.56 -9.44 -23.14
CA PRO A 388 15.85 -9.86 -22.61
C PRO A 388 16.50 -8.78 -21.74
N CYS A 389 17.31 -9.28 -20.82
CA CYS A 389 18.07 -8.61 -19.78
C CYS A 389 18.50 -7.16 -20.04
N PRO A 390 18.56 -6.33 -18.99
CA PRO A 390 18.95 -4.93 -19.09
C PRO A 390 20.30 -4.79 -19.81
N VAL A 391 20.35 -3.88 -20.79
CA VAL A 391 21.60 -3.38 -21.37
C VAL A 391 21.72 -1.93 -20.92
N SER A 392 22.64 -1.66 -19.99
CA SER A 392 22.88 -0.30 -19.51
C SER A 392 23.34 0.61 -20.66
N SER A 393 22.81 1.82 -20.78
CA SER A 393 23.34 2.79 -21.74
C SER A 393 24.70 3.32 -21.26
N HIS A 394 25.64 3.61 -22.17
CA HIS A 394 26.88 4.29 -21.83
C HIS A 394 27.06 5.55 -22.67
N ASN A 395 27.40 6.67 -22.02
CA ASN A 395 27.66 7.94 -22.67
C ASN A 395 29.09 8.41 -22.38
N ALA A 396 29.96 8.29 -23.40
CA ALA A 396 31.37 8.67 -23.29
C ALA A 396 31.58 10.14 -22.94
N THR A 397 30.75 11.04 -23.47
CA THR A 397 30.84 12.48 -23.20
C THR A 397 30.52 12.78 -21.73
N ARG A 398 29.53 12.09 -21.14
CA ARG A 398 29.17 12.25 -19.73
C ARG A 398 30.22 11.63 -18.81
N VAL A 399 30.66 10.41 -19.08
CA VAL A 399 31.66 9.70 -18.26
C VAL A 399 33.00 10.44 -18.26
N CYS A 400 33.41 11.01 -19.40
CA CYS A 400 34.70 11.68 -19.54
C CYS A 400 34.69 13.20 -19.32
N ALA A 401 33.56 13.78 -18.89
CA ALA A 401 33.48 15.19 -18.57
C ALA A 401 34.45 15.53 -17.41
N GLY A 402 35.41 16.43 -17.68
CA GLY A 402 36.36 16.94 -16.68
C GLY A 402 37.46 15.95 -16.25
N VAL A 403 37.69 14.86 -17.00
CA VAL A 403 38.71 13.86 -16.65
C VAL A 403 40.02 14.12 -17.41
N ASP A 404 41.10 14.41 -16.69
CA ASP A 404 42.45 14.48 -17.28
C ASP A 404 43.14 13.11 -17.25
N SER A 405 43.42 12.58 -18.44
CA SER A 405 44.10 11.28 -18.66
C SER A 405 45.46 11.44 -19.37
N SER A 406 46.00 12.67 -19.44
CA SER A 406 47.25 12.98 -20.16
C SER A 406 48.46 12.23 -19.60
N ALA A 407 48.65 12.22 -18.28
CA ALA A 407 49.73 11.50 -17.61
C ALA A 407 49.65 9.97 -17.81
N LEU A 408 48.42 9.43 -17.85
CA LEU A 408 48.20 8.02 -18.14
C LEU A 408 48.51 7.72 -19.62
N GLN A 409 48.11 8.60 -20.54
CA GLN A 409 48.39 8.42 -21.96
C GLN A 409 49.90 8.39 -22.22
N GLN A 410 50.67 9.30 -21.59
CA GLN A 410 52.14 9.28 -21.66
C GLN A 410 52.73 7.96 -21.14
N LEU A 411 52.18 7.41 -20.04
CA LEU A 411 52.62 6.11 -19.52
C LEU A 411 52.34 4.98 -20.54
N LEU A 412 51.15 4.97 -21.14
CA LEU A 412 50.78 3.98 -22.17
C LEU A 412 51.68 4.07 -23.40
N ASP A 413 52.02 5.29 -23.83
CA ASP A 413 52.86 5.56 -25.01
C ASP A 413 54.36 5.24 -24.76
N SER A 414 54.84 5.36 -23.52
CA SER A 414 56.27 5.19 -23.16
C SER A 414 56.70 3.75 -22.84
N GLY A 415 55.74 2.82 -22.72
CA GLY A 415 55.99 1.42 -22.36
C GLY A 415 55.60 1.11 -20.90
N ILE A 416 54.82 0.05 -20.73
CA ILE A 416 54.06 -0.20 -19.49
C ILE A 416 54.91 -0.96 -18.47
N SER A 417 55.18 -0.33 -17.32
CA SER A 417 55.70 -0.99 -16.12
C SER A 417 54.52 -1.47 -15.25
N PRO A 418 54.41 -2.78 -14.90
CA PRO A 418 53.24 -3.33 -14.20
C PRO A 418 52.90 -2.64 -12.88
N GLY A 419 53.91 -2.13 -12.17
CA GLY A 419 53.75 -1.51 -10.85
C GLY A 419 53.01 -0.17 -10.82
N ARG A 420 52.91 0.55 -11.95
CA ARG A 420 52.26 1.88 -12.03
C ARG A 420 50.85 1.86 -12.63
N LEU A 421 50.39 0.69 -13.10
CA LEU A 421 49.08 0.55 -13.71
C LEU A 421 47.95 0.83 -12.70
N CYS A 422 48.16 0.48 -11.44
CA CYS A 422 47.15 0.62 -10.40
C CYS A 422 47.00 2.04 -9.86
N ASP A 423 47.90 2.97 -10.21
CA ASP A 423 47.89 4.34 -9.71
C ASP A 423 46.74 5.19 -10.27
N TYR A 424 46.14 4.78 -11.40
CA TYR A 424 45.13 5.53 -12.13
C TYR A 424 43.74 4.91 -11.98
N SER A 425 42.70 5.73 -11.88
CA SER A 425 41.30 5.27 -11.77
C SER A 425 40.81 4.59 -13.06
N ILE A 426 39.80 3.71 -12.97
CA ILE A 426 39.17 3.14 -14.18
C ILE A 426 38.60 4.25 -15.04
N LYS A 427 38.02 5.30 -14.45
CA LYS A 427 37.54 6.48 -15.18
C LYS A 427 38.63 7.13 -16.05
N GLN A 428 39.88 7.23 -15.59
CA GLN A 428 41.00 7.72 -16.40
C GLN A 428 41.37 6.76 -17.53
N TYR A 429 41.42 5.45 -17.27
CA TYR A 429 41.62 4.46 -18.33
C TYR A 429 40.53 4.56 -19.41
N THR A 430 39.27 4.66 -18.99
CA THR A 430 38.10 4.85 -19.86
C THR A 430 38.22 6.09 -20.75
N CYS A 431 38.82 7.16 -20.25
CA CYS A 431 38.98 8.43 -20.96
C CYS A 431 40.31 8.57 -21.72
N SER A 432 41.08 7.49 -21.82
CA SER A 432 42.29 7.38 -22.65
C SER A 432 42.06 6.61 -23.96
N GLN A 433 43.10 6.47 -24.79
CA GLN A 433 43.03 5.80 -26.10
C GLN A 433 43.23 4.26 -26.05
N LEU A 434 43.82 3.71 -24.97
CA LEU A 434 44.03 2.27 -24.73
C LEU A 434 44.64 1.42 -25.88
N LYS A 435 45.26 2.05 -26.88
CA LYS A 435 45.68 1.40 -28.14
C LYS A 435 46.66 0.23 -27.96
N ASP A 436 47.56 0.34 -26.99
CA ASP A 436 48.64 -0.63 -26.72
C ASP A 436 48.42 -1.45 -25.43
N LEU A 437 47.18 -1.47 -24.92
CA LEU A 437 46.85 -2.25 -23.72
C LEU A 437 46.88 -3.76 -24.05
N LYS A 438 47.76 -4.51 -23.37
CA LYS A 438 47.85 -5.97 -23.49
C LYS A 438 46.97 -6.70 -22.48
N ALA A 439 46.69 -7.98 -22.74
CA ALA A 439 45.88 -8.81 -21.85
C ALA A 439 46.49 -8.92 -20.44
N GLU A 440 47.81 -9.01 -20.32
CA GLU A 440 48.53 -9.07 -19.04
C GLU A 440 48.33 -7.78 -18.23
N ASN A 441 48.36 -6.63 -18.91
CA ASN A 441 48.15 -5.33 -18.28
C ASN A 441 46.71 -5.20 -17.76
N LEU A 442 45.74 -5.71 -18.52
CA LEU A 442 44.34 -5.74 -18.11
C LEU A 442 44.13 -6.68 -16.91
N VAL A 443 44.81 -7.82 -16.84
CA VAL A 443 44.79 -8.69 -15.65
C VAL A 443 45.32 -7.96 -14.42
N THR A 444 46.46 -7.28 -14.52
CA THR A 444 47.01 -6.46 -13.42
C THR A 444 46.02 -5.39 -12.96
N LEU A 445 45.39 -4.69 -13.91
CA LEU A 445 44.38 -3.68 -13.62
C LEU A 445 43.16 -4.25 -12.91
N LEU A 446 42.60 -5.35 -13.42
CA LEU A 446 41.46 -6.00 -12.79
C LEU A 446 41.77 -6.41 -11.36
N LYS A 447 42.95 -6.98 -11.10
CA LYS A 447 43.33 -7.37 -9.74
C LYS A 447 43.32 -6.22 -8.75
N CYS A 448 43.96 -5.10 -9.07
CA CYS A 448 44.01 -3.99 -8.13
C CYS A 448 42.70 -3.21 -8.06
N LYS A 449 41.99 -3.04 -9.20
CA LYS A 449 40.76 -2.24 -9.24
C LYS A 449 39.52 -2.96 -8.74
N LEU A 450 39.47 -4.30 -8.82
CA LEU A 450 38.37 -5.06 -8.23
C LEU A 450 38.43 -5.07 -6.70
N SER A 451 39.63 -5.05 -6.13
CA SER A 451 39.86 -5.06 -4.68
C SER A 451 39.83 -3.67 -4.03
N GLU A 452 39.80 -2.59 -4.82
CA GLU A 452 39.65 -1.23 -4.31
C GLU A 452 38.26 -0.99 -3.73
N ASN A 453 38.19 -0.20 -2.66
CA ASN A 453 36.93 0.12 -1.98
C ASN A 453 36.07 1.15 -2.74
N ASN A 454 36.63 1.75 -3.80
CA ASN A 454 35.93 2.72 -4.65
C ASN A 454 35.26 1.99 -5.81
N THR A 455 33.93 1.98 -5.83
CA THR A 455 33.16 1.40 -6.92
C THR A 455 32.90 2.45 -8.00
N ASP A 456 33.75 2.44 -9.04
CA ASP A 456 33.42 3.10 -10.31
C ASP A 456 32.04 2.63 -10.79
N SER A 457 31.25 3.54 -11.37
CA SER A 457 29.88 3.22 -11.80
C SER A 457 29.83 2.11 -12.85
N LYS A 458 28.71 1.37 -12.91
CA LYS A 458 28.43 0.36 -13.95
C LYS A 458 28.64 0.90 -15.37
N GLU A 459 28.28 2.17 -15.60
CA GLU A 459 28.50 2.87 -16.87
C GLU A 459 30.00 3.04 -17.20
N THR A 460 30.81 3.40 -16.21
CA THR A 460 32.26 3.58 -16.35
C THR A 460 32.91 2.25 -16.74
N TRP A 461 32.59 1.18 -16.03
CA TRP A 461 33.10 -0.17 -16.33
C TRP A 461 32.67 -0.65 -17.71
N LYS A 462 31.42 -0.38 -18.11
CA LYS A 462 30.92 -0.74 -19.43
C LYS A 462 31.67 -0.05 -20.55
N LEU A 463 31.92 1.26 -20.42
CA LEU A 463 32.69 1.98 -21.41
C LEU A 463 34.14 1.51 -21.45
N PHE A 464 34.75 1.25 -20.29
CA PHE A 464 36.10 0.69 -20.19
C PHE A 464 36.22 -0.65 -20.94
N PHE A 465 35.36 -1.62 -20.64
CA PHE A 465 35.40 -2.93 -21.28
C PHE A 465 34.99 -2.92 -22.74
N THR A 466 34.17 -1.94 -23.15
CA THR A 466 33.86 -1.73 -24.57
C THR A 466 35.11 -1.27 -25.33
N LYS A 467 35.90 -0.35 -24.76
CA LYS A 467 37.18 0.09 -25.35
C LYS A 467 38.26 -0.99 -25.32
N SER A 468 38.37 -1.75 -24.24
CA SER A 468 39.35 -2.84 -24.09
C SER A 468 38.87 -4.20 -24.62
N SER A 469 37.75 -4.22 -25.36
CA SER A 469 37.08 -5.46 -25.79
C SER A 469 37.97 -6.41 -26.61
N ALA A 470 38.95 -5.87 -27.34
CA ALA A 470 39.89 -6.65 -28.14
C ALA A 470 40.78 -7.59 -27.30
N VAL A 471 41.13 -7.20 -26.08
CA VAL A 471 42.02 -7.97 -25.18
C VAL A 471 41.31 -8.59 -23.99
N LEU A 472 40.03 -8.23 -23.77
CA LEU A 472 39.24 -8.67 -22.63
C LEU A 472 39.14 -10.19 -22.53
N ASP A 473 38.83 -10.89 -23.63
CA ASP A 473 38.61 -12.34 -23.60
C ASP A 473 39.88 -13.09 -23.19
N GLN A 474 41.04 -12.66 -23.70
CA GLN A 474 42.33 -13.24 -23.34
C GLN A 474 42.69 -12.93 -21.88
N ALA A 475 42.42 -11.71 -21.41
CA ALA A 475 42.65 -11.33 -20.02
C ALA A 475 41.78 -12.14 -19.05
N LEU A 476 40.51 -12.37 -19.37
CA LEU A 476 39.62 -13.20 -18.54
C LEU A 476 40.11 -14.66 -18.45
N VAL A 477 40.64 -15.22 -19.55
CA VAL A 477 41.25 -16.56 -19.52
C VAL A 477 42.49 -16.58 -18.62
N LEU A 478 43.38 -15.60 -18.77
CA LEU A 478 44.57 -15.48 -17.93
C LEU A 478 44.22 -15.33 -16.45
N LEU A 479 43.16 -14.57 -16.13
CA LEU A 479 42.67 -14.39 -14.76
C LEU A 479 42.05 -15.68 -14.22
N SER A 480 41.25 -16.39 -15.02
CA SER A 480 40.57 -17.63 -14.64
C SER A 480 41.53 -18.81 -14.39
N ASN A 481 42.70 -18.79 -15.00
CA ASN A 481 43.74 -19.81 -14.80
C ASN A 481 44.57 -19.58 -13.54
N GLN A 482 44.41 -18.46 -12.84
CA GLN A 482 45.14 -18.16 -11.62
C GLN A 482 44.39 -18.73 -10.40
N SER A 483 45.14 -19.22 -9.42
CA SER A 483 44.62 -19.99 -8.28
C SER A 483 44.08 -19.13 -7.14
N GLU A 484 44.29 -17.81 -7.15
CA GLU A 484 43.79 -16.93 -6.09
C GLU A 484 42.39 -16.38 -6.43
N PRO A 485 41.42 -16.49 -5.51
CA PRO A 485 40.11 -15.88 -5.69
C PRO A 485 40.25 -14.36 -5.67
N VAL A 486 39.68 -13.69 -6.68
CA VAL A 486 39.57 -12.23 -6.67
C VAL A 486 38.43 -11.88 -5.73
N ILE A 487 38.71 -11.07 -4.72
CA ILE A 487 37.71 -10.60 -3.74
C ILE A 487 37.71 -9.07 -3.79
N GLY A 488 36.51 -8.49 -3.88
CA GLY A 488 36.33 -7.06 -3.76
C GLY A 488 34.93 -6.56 -4.13
N PRO A 489 34.60 -5.33 -3.75
CA PRO A 489 33.23 -4.82 -3.77
C PRO A 489 32.68 -4.55 -5.19
N ALA A 490 33.54 -4.47 -6.21
CA ALA A 490 33.15 -4.21 -7.59
C ALA A 490 32.84 -5.47 -8.41
N LEU A 491 33.08 -6.68 -7.88
CA LEU A 491 32.99 -7.94 -8.64
C LEU A 491 31.62 -8.19 -9.26
N SER A 492 30.55 -7.98 -8.51
CA SER A 492 29.17 -8.19 -9.01
C SER A 492 28.84 -7.23 -10.16
N GLN A 493 29.20 -5.95 -10.02
CA GLN A 493 28.99 -4.94 -11.05
C GLN A 493 29.80 -5.24 -12.32
N VAL A 494 31.05 -5.69 -12.17
CA VAL A 494 31.91 -6.05 -13.29
C VAL A 494 31.39 -7.30 -14.00
N LEU A 495 30.93 -8.30 -13.26
CA LEU A 495 30.28 -9.48 -13.84
C LEU A 495 29.02 -9.11 -14.61
N ASP A 496 28.18 -8.24 -14.06
CA ASP A 496 27.01 -7.73 -14.78
C ASP A 496 27.39 -7.09 -16.12
N VAL A 497 28.40 -6.22 -16.10
CA VAL A 497 28.86 -5.53 -17.31
C VAL A 497 29.41 -6.54 -18.33
N ILE A 498 30.24 -7.49 -17.90
CA ILE A 498 30.75 -8.56 -18.77
C ILE A 498 29.58 -9.38 -19.32
N GLY A 499 28.59 -9.67 -18.49
CA GLY A 499 27.32 -10.29 -18.88
C GLY A 499 26.64 -9.52 -20.00
N GLU A 500 26.51 -8.21 -19.88
CA GLU A 500 25.89 -7.35 -20.89
C GLU A 500 26.66 -7.32 -22.22
N ILE A 501 27.99 -7.27 -22.19
CA ILE A 501 28.80 -7.14 -23.42
C ILE A 501 29.19 -8.47 -24.07
N ARG A 502 29.12 -9.58 -23.33
CA ARG A 502 29.48 -10.93 -23.84
C ARG A 502 28.33 -11.92 -23.75
N VAL A 503 27.75 -12.16 -22.58
CA VAL A 503 26.72 -13.20 -22.37
C VAL A 503 25.42 -12.83 -23.10
N ASN A 504 24.98 -11.58 -22.98
CA ASN A 504 23.71 -11.11 -23.54
C ASN A 504 23.73 -10.99 -25.06
N ARG A 505 24.92 -11.05 -25.68
CA ARG A 505 25.13 -10.93 -27.13
C ARG A 505 25.36 -12.27 -27.82
N LEU A 506 25.34 -13.38 -27.08
CA LEU A 506 25.41 -14.73 -27.66
C LEU A 506 24.18 -14.96 -28.57
N THR A 507 24.40 -15.62 -29.70
CA THR A 507 23.31 -16.06 -30.58
C THR A 507 22.58 -17.26 -29.99
N GLU A 508 21.38 -17.57 -30.48
CA GLU A 508 20.62 -18.76 -30.08
C GLU A 508 21.43 -20.05 -30.24
N ASP A 509 22.15 -20.20 -31.36
CA ASP A 509 23.02 -21.37 -31.58
C ASP A 509 24.14 -21.47 -30.54
N GLN A 510 24.74 -20.33 -30.17
CA GLN A 510 25.79 -20.27 -29.15
C GLN A 510 25.27 -20.53 -27.74
N LEU A 511 24.03 -20.14 -27.43
CA LEU A 511 23.39 -20.41 -26.14
C LEU A 511 23.06 -21.90 -25.97
N ARG A 512 22.85 -22.62 -27.07
CA ARG A 512 22.54 -24.06 -27.06
C ARG A 512 23.78 -24.95 -27.18
N ASP A 513 24.94 -24.38 -27.50
CA ASP A 513 26.23 -25.07 -27.58
C ASP A 513 26.93 -25.12 -26.19
N SER A 514 26.96 -26.32 -25.60
CA SER A 514 27.52 -26.53 -24.27
C SER A 514 29.03 -26.32 -24.20
N ASP A 515 29.77 -26.45 -25.31
CA ASP A 515 31.20 -26.18 -25.36
C ASP A 515 31.50 -24.68 -25.36
N VAL A 516 30.68 -23.88 -26.05
CA VAL A 516 30.76 -22.41 -25.99
C VAL A 516 30.47 -21.92 -24.58
N ILE A 517 29.38 -22.42 -23.97
CA ILE A 517 28.99 -22.03 -22.61
C ILE A 517 30.03 -22.46 -21.58
N ARG A 518 30.55 -23.69 -21.67
CA ARG A 518 31.62 -24.18 -20.79
C ARG A 518 32.90 -23.34 -20.90
N LYS A 519 33.33 -22.98 -22.11
CA LYS A 519 34.50 -22.10 -22.31
C LYS A 519 34.29 -20.72 -21.68
N LEU A 520 33.07 -20.18 -21.73
CA LEU A 520 32.75 -18.90 -21.15
C LEU A 520 32.70 -18.95 -19.62
N PHE A 521 31.92 -19.88 -19.04
CA PHE A 521 31.73 -19.93 -17.59
C PHE A 521 32.95 -20.49 -16.86
N SER A 522 33.48 -21.63 -17.30
CA SER A 522 34.63 -22.29 -16.66
C SER A 522 35.95 -21.56 -16.96
N GLY A 523 36.10 -21.07 -18.19
CA GLY A 523 37.35 -20.52 -18.69
C GLY A 523 37.52 -19.02 -18.58
N ARG A 524 36.44 -18.25 -18.36
CA ARG A 524 36.50 -16.77 -18.33
C ARG A 524 35.80 -16.16 -17.11
N LEU A 525 34.59 -16.63 -16.79
CA LEU A 525 33.76 -16.01 -15.75
C LEU A 525 33.96 -16.61 -14.35
N ARG A 526 34.62 -17.77 -14.24
CA ARG A 526 34.82 -18.51 -13.00
C ARG A 526 35.25 -17.63 -11.80
N PRO A 527 36.20 -16.68 -11.91
CA PRO A 527 36.61 -15.83 -10.78
C PRO A 527 35.50 -14.92 -10.22
N PHE A 528 34.46 -14.66 -11.01
CA PHE A 528 33.42 -13.69 -10.69
C PHE A 528 32.12 -14.35 -10.19
N LEU A 529 31.90 -15.63 -10.48
CA LEU A 529 30.67 -16.36 -10.14
C LEU A 529 30.32 -16.32 -8.63
N PRO A 530 31.28 -16.35 -7.69
CA PRO A 530 30.98 -16.20 -6.26
C PRO A 530 30.32 -14.87 -5.87
N SER A 531 30.26 -13.89 -6.77
CA SER A 531 29.64 -12.58 -6.53
C SER A 531 28.59 -12.24 -7.59
N ALA A 532 28.00 -13.25 -8.24
CA ALA A 532 26.96 -13.03 -9.26
C ALA A 532 25.75 -12.28 -8.69
N SER A 533 25.39 -11.15 -9.30
CA SER A 533 24.21 -10.40 -8.87
C SER A 533 22.92 -11.18 -9.17
N GLY A 534 21.84 -10.88 -8.44
CA GLY A 534 20.51 -11.43 -8.75
C GLY A 534 20.10 -11.11 -10.19
N GLY A 535 20.43 -9.90 -10.67
CA GLY A 535 20.14 -9.48 -12.04
C GLY A 535 20.88 -10.30 -13.11
N PHE A 536 22.15 -10.64 -12.90
CA PHE A 536 22.90 -11.52 -13.79
C PHE A 536 22.31 -12.93 -13.81
N LEU A 537 21.97 -13.47 -12.64
CA LEU A 537 21.43 -14.82 -12.47
C LEU A 537 20.05 -14.94 -13.11
N HIS A 538 19.14 -14.01 -12.82
CA HIS A 538 17.82 -13.93 -13.43
C HIS A 538 17.91 -13.73 -14.94
N CYS A 539 18.81 -12.85 -15.39
CA CYS A 539 19.06 -12.69 -16.82
C CYS A 539 19.44 -14.02 -17.48
N LEU A 540 20.40 -14.74 -16.91
CA LEU A 540 20.84 -16.02 -17.44
C LEU A 540 19.71 -17.05 -17.43
N SER A 541 18.87 -17.02 -16.39
CA SER A 541 17.69 -17.88 -16.22
C SER A 541 16.50 -17.52 -17.09
N THR A 542 16.63 -16.52 -17.98
CA THR A 542 15.68 -16.24 -19.09
C THR A 542 16.26 -16.55 -20.48
N LYS A 543 17.56 -16.87 -20.59
CA LYS A 543 18.20 -17.24 -21.87
C LYS A 543 17.78 -18.62 -22.36
N ASN A 544 17.68 -18.82 -23.67
CA ASN A 544 17.31 -20.10 -24.28
C ASN A 544 18.47 -21.13 -24.28
N LEU A 545 19.00 -21.45 -23.09
CA LEU A 545 20.03 -22.48 -22.93
C LEU A 545 19.43 -23.86 -23.21
N SER A 546 20.18 -24.72 -23.89
CA SER A 546 19.90 -26.17 -23.87
C SER A 546 20.14 -26.75 -22.48
N CYS A 547 19.58 -27.92 -22.18
CA CYS A 547 19.82 -28.57 -20.88
C CYS A 547 21.31 -28.86 -20.64
N ASP A 548 22.06 -29.26 -21.65
CA ASP A 548 23.51 -29.47 -21.52
C ASP A 548 24.26 -28.16 -21.24
N SER A 549 23.85 -27.07 -21.88
CA SER A 549 24.41 -25.73 -21.65
C SER A 549 24.09 -25.21 -20.24
N TYR A 550 22.85 -25.38 -19.79
CA TYR A 550 22.42 -25.08 -18.43
C TYR A 550 23.20 -25.89 -17.40
N GLN A 551 23.33 -27.20 -17.59
CA GLN A 551 24.08 -28.08 -16.68
C GLN A 551 25.57 -27.70 -16.63
N ALA A 552 26.15 -27.22 -17.73
CA ALA A 552 27.50 -26.66 -17.72
C ALA A 552 27.61 -25.42 -16.83
N VAL A 553 26.61 -24.52 -16.85
CA VAL A 553 26.54 -23.35 -15.95
C VAL A 553 26.41 -23.78 -14.49
N VAL A 554 25.44 -24.66 -14.18
CA VAL A 554 25.19 -25.14 -12.81
C VAL A 554 26.42 -25.84 -12.23
N LYS A 555 27.13 -26.63 -13.04
CA LYS A 555 28.37 -27.29 -12.64
C LYS A 555 29.43 -26.28 -12.20
N GLU A 556 29.59 -25.17 -12.91
CA GLU A 556 30.58 -24.14 -12.56
C GLU A 556 30.19 -23.35 -11.32
N PHE A 557 28.90 -23.01 -11.15
CA PHE A 557 28.42 -22.44 -9.88
C PHE A 557 28.62 -23.41 -8.71
N GLY A 558 28.38 -24.72 -8.92
CA GLY A 558 28.65 -25.76 -7.94
C GLY A 558 30.13 -25.89 -7.58
N ALA A 559 31.05 -25.68 -8.53
CA ALA A 559 32.49 -25.65 -8.29
C ALA A 559 32.94 -24.42 -7.50
N GLN A 560 32.15 -23.34 -7.51
CA GLN A 560 32.41 -22.11 -6.77
C GLN A 560 31.60 -22.01 -5.45
N PHE A 561 30.81 -23.03 -5.12
CA PHE A 561 29.86 -23.02 -4.01
C PHE A 561 30.51 -22.70 -2.65
N ASP A 562 31.68 -23.27 -2.36
CA ASP A 562 32.39 -23.05 -1.08
C ASP A 562 33.02 -21.65 -0.96
N HIS A 563 33.09 -20.89 -2.06
CA HIS A 563 33.55 -19.50 -2.07
C HIS A 563 32.40 -18.49 -1.93
N MET A 564 31.15 -18.97 -1.85
CA MET A 564 29.95 -18.14 -1.67
C MET A 564 29.50 -18.16 -0.21
N ASN A 565 29.02 -17.01 0.28
CA ASN A 565 28.28 -16.98 1.54
C ASN A 565 26.87 -17.57 1.35
N LEU A 566 26.17 -17.87 2.45
CA LEU A 566 24.86 -18.52 2.40
C LEU A 566 23.82 -17.72 1.59
N GLU A 567 23.84 -16.39 1.71
CA GLU A 567 22.94 -15.49 0.98
C GLU A 567 23.14 -15.61 -0.54
N GLN A 568 24.39 -15.59 -0.99
CA GLN A 568 24.75 -15.75 -2.39
C GLN A 568 24.39 -17.14 -2.93
N GLN A 569 24.60 -18.19 -2.14
CA GLN A 569 24.20 -19.55 -2.56
C GLN A 569 22.67 -19.66 -2.72
N GLN A 570 21.90 -19.07 -1.81
CA GLN A 570 20.44 -18.99 -1.91
C GLN A 570 20.01 -18.17 -3.13
N LEU A 571 20.73 -17.09 -3.45
CA LEU A 571 20.47 -16.27 -4.62
C LEU A 571 20.64 -17.06 -5.92
N VAL A 572 21.70 -17.89 -6.04
CA VAL A 572 21.88 -18.77 -7.22
C VAL A 572 20.72 -19.76 -7.36
N LEU A 573 20.27 -20.35 -6.25
CA LEU A 573 19.12 -21.27 -6.30
C LEU A 573 17.84 -20.56 -6.75
N LYS A 574 17.53 -19.41 -6.13
CA LYS A 574 16.28 -18.66 -6.35
C LYS A 574 16.22 -17.95 -7.70
N GLU A 575 17.33 -17.40 -8.17
CA GLU A 575 17.34 -16.52 -9.35
C GLU A 575 17.75 -17.24 -10.63
N LEU A 576 18.52 -18.35 -10.52
CA LEU A 576 18.99 -19.12 -11.67
C LEU A 576 18.32 -20.49 -11.80
N VAL A 577 18.49 -21.34 -10.79
CA VAL A 577 18.17 -22.76 -10.90
C VAL A 577 16.65 -23.00 -10.95
N VAL A 578 15.91 -22.50 -9.97
CA VAL A 578 14.45 -22.69 -9.91
C VAL A 578 13.76 -22.06 -11.12
N PRO A 579 14.00 -20.79 -11.49
CA PRO A 579 13.32 -20.18 -12.63
C PRO A 579 13.61 -20.88 -13.96
N PHE A 580 14.83 -21.40 -14.16
CA PHE A 580 15.18 -22.12 -15.38
C PHE A 580 14.45 -23.48 -15.48
N LEU A 581 14.45 -24.26 -14.40
CA LEU A 581 13.85 -25.61 -14.41
C LEU A 581 12.33 -25.56 -14.47
N SER A 582 11.70 -24.50 -13.96
CA SER A 582 10.24 -24.31 -13.98
C SER A 582 9.67 -23.83 -15.33
N ARG A 583 10.50 -23.69 -16.38
CA ARG A 583 10.05 -23.19 -17.68
C ARG A 583 9.13 -24.18 -18.42
N PRO A 584 8.12 -23.69 -19.16
CA PRO A 584 7.22 -24.52 -19.95
C PRO A 584 7.82 -24.83 -21.33
N THR A 585 8.86 -25.66 -21.38
CA THR A 585 9.43 -26.16 -22.64
C THR A 585 9.17 -27.66 -22.82
N SER A 586 9.34 -28.20 -24.03
CA SER A 586 9.15 -29.63 -24.31
C SER A 586 10.12 -30.55 -23.54
N ASP A 587 11.16 -30.00 -22.90
CA ASP A 587 12.06 -30.67 -21.94
C ASP A 587 12.12 -29.85 -20.64
N SER A 588 10.96 -29.43 -20.14
CA SER A 588 10.81 -28.72 -18.86
C SER A 588 11.49 -29.52 -17.74
N GLY A 589 12.40 -28.89 -17.01
CA GLY A 589 13.15 -29.51 -15.93
C GLY A 589 14.34 -30.39 -16.36
N CYS A 590 14.70 -30.46 -17.65
CA CYS A 590 15.86 -31.22 -18.13
C CYS A 590 15.83 -32.70 -17.71
N VAL A 591 14.66 -33.31 -17.83
CA VAL A 591 14.40 -34.67 -17.37
C VAL A 591 14.96 -35.68 -18.36
N SER A 592 14.89 -35.41 -19.68
CA SER A 592 15.30 -36.39 -20.70
C SER A 592 16.80 -36.70 -20.69
N ASN A 593 17.64 -35.84 -20.09
CA ASN A 593 19.10 -36.00 -20.05
C ASN A 593 19.59 -36.69 -18.76
N SER A 594 18.69 -37.30 -17.98
CA SER A 594 18.99 -37.90 -16.68
C SER A 594 18.67 -39.39 -16.62
N ASN A 595 19.59 -40.18 -16.09
CA ASN A 595 19.46 -41.65 -16.01
C ASN A 595 18.80 -42.15 -14.72
N SER A 596 18.66 -41.28 -13.72
CA SER A 596 17.99 -41.55 -12.43
C SER A 596 17.62 -40.25 -11.73
N SER A 597 16.80 -40.30 -10.68
CA SER A 597 16.51 -39.13 -9.84
C SER A 597 17.76 -38.54 -9.17
N VAL A 598 18.73 -39.38 -8.79
CA VAL A 598 20.00 -38.91 -8.20
C VAL A 598 20.85 -38.19 -9.25
N ASP A 599 20.94 -38.75 -10.45
CA ASP A 599 21.65 -38.14 -11.58
C ASP A 599 21.01 -36.79 -11.97
N TRP A 600 19.67 -36.73 -11.95
CA TRP A 600 18.92 -35.50 -12.20
C TRP A 600 19.23 -34.42 -11.17
N LEU A 601 19.19 -34.75 -9.87
CA LEU A 601 19.50 -33.82 -8.78
C LEU A 601 20.93 -33.28 -8.94
N GLN A 602 21.90 -34.16 -9.18
CA GLN A 602 23.30 -33.79 -9.32
C GLN A 602 23.57 -32.89 -10.53
N LYS A 603 22.94 -33.17 -11.69
CA LYS A 603 23.14 -32.38 -12.91
C LYS A 603 22.41 -31.04 -12.86
N ASN A 604 21.19 -31.01 -12.34
CA ASN A 604 20.31 -29.85 -12.48
C ASN A 604 20.31 -28.92 -11.26
N LEU A 605 20.63 -29.42 -10.06
CA LEU A 605 20.78 -28.61 -8.85
C LEU A 605 22.23 -28.49 -8.38
N GLY A 606 23.11 -29.41 -8.78
CA GLY A 606 24.51 -29.41 -8.36
C GLY A 606 24.63 -29.43 -6.84
N ARG A 607 25.48 -28.54 -6.28
CA ARG A 607 25.61 -28.38 -4.82
C ARG A 607 24.48 -27.57 -4.19
N SER A 608 23.66 -26.87 -4.97
CA SER A 608 22.50 -26.12 -4.46
C SER A 608 21.38 -27.02 -3.94
N GLN A 609 21.41 -28.33 -4.22
CA GLN A 609 20.47 -29.31 -3.68
C GLN A 609 20.42 -29.33 -2.14
N PHE A 610 21.52 -28.94 -1.47
CA PHE A 610 21.59 -28.88 0.01
C PHE A 610 20.83 -27.68 0.61
N LEU A 611 20.35 -26.76 -0.23
CA LEU A 611 19.64 -25.54 0.18
C LEU A 611 18.14 -25.60 -0.10
N CYS A 612 17.65 -26.65 -0.77
CA CYS A 612 16.24 -26.80 -1.11
C CYS A 612 15.39 -27.12 0.14
N PRO A 613 14.42 -26.26 0.50
CA PRO A 613 13.42 -26.60 1.49
C PRO A 613 12.49 -27.69 0.94
N SER A 614 12.03 -28.59 1.81
CA SER A 614 11.07 -29.64 1.48
C SER A 614 9.84 -29.08 0.75
N GLY A 615 9.58 -29.52 -0.48
CA GLY A 615 8.40 -29.12 -1.27
C GLY A 615 8.60 -27.93 -2.21
N THR A 616 9.80 -27.36 -2.29
CA THR A 616 10.16 -26.30 -3.26
C THR A 616 11.00 -26.85 -4.42
N CYS A 617 11.78 -27.89 -4.11
CA CYS A 617 12.41 -28.85 -5.00
C CYS A 617 11.88 -30.24 -4.55
#